data_AF-A0A9P1E297-F1
#
_entry.id   AF-A0A9P1E297-F1
#
_cell.length_a   1.000
_cell.length_b   1.000
_cell.length_c   1.000
_cell.angle_alpha   90.00
_cell.angle_beta   90.00
_cell.angle_gamma   90.00
#
_symmetry.space_group_name_H-M   'P 1'
#
loop_
_entity.id
_entity.type
_entity.pdbx_description
1 polymer ?
#
loop_
_entity_poly.entity_id
_entity_poly.type
_entity_poly.pdbx_seq_one_letter_code
_entity_poly.pdbx_strand_id
1 'polypeptide(L)'
;MLSAISWGVMIPLGIMIARYMKRIAALRKKWVKLHRACQLVAYAIGFVGWAIGICLRITSKGVHYNAHLNIGIGIIFLATFQVVFGFLRPKGKNKYKKYWNMAHYVIGWSVLFLGIINVFEGLAILRPPKQWKVAYTCILAVLVSVSLISEAIFREIERN
;
A
#
# COMPACT_ATOMS: atom_id res chain seq x y z
N MET A 1 3.15 14.86 1.69
CA MET A 1 2.98 14.41 0.29
C MET A 1 3.62 13.06 0.00
N LEU A 2 4.85 12.77 0.48
CA LEU A 2 5.48 11.44 0.31
C LEU A 2 4.57 10.28 0.74
N SER A 3 3.92 10.38 1.91
CA SER A 3 2.98 9.37 2.42
C SER A 3 1.77 9.14 1.50
N ALA A 4 1.27 10.17 0.82
CA ALA A 4 0.14 10.04 -0.10
C ALA A 4 0.56 9.28 -1.37
N ILE A 5 1.76 9.59 -1.90
CA ILE A 5 2.32 8.90 -3.07
C ILE A 5 2.61 7.43 -2.73
N SER A 6 3.34 7.16 -1.63
CA SER A 6 3.69 5.80 -1.25
C SER A 6 2.49 4.99 -0.78
N TRP A 7 2.00 5.27 0.44
CA TRP A 7 0.98 4.49 1.14
C TRP A 7 -0.39 4.64 0.49
N GLY A 8 -0.68 5.83 -0.03
CA GLY A 8 -1.98 6.15 -0.60
C GLY A 8 -2.18 5.75 -2.06
N VAL A 9 -1.12 5.59 -2.86
CA VAL A 9 -1.23 5.32 -4.31
C VAL A 9 -0.39 4.11 -4.74
N MET A 10 0.90 4.07 -4.42
CA MET A 10 1.76 2.99 -4.90
C MET A 10 1.49 1.64 -4.22
N ILE A 11 1.12 1.62 -2.93
CA ILE A 11 0.68 0.38 -2.25
C ILE A 11 -0.56 -0.22 -2.93
N PRO A 12 -1.69 0.50 -3.11
CA PRO A 12 -2.86 -0.05 -3.79
C PRO A 12 -2.56 -0.43 -5.24
N LEU A 13 -1.75 0.35 -5.97
CA LEU A 13 -1.30 -0.01 -7.31
C LEU A 13 -0.53 -1.33 -7.33
N GLY A 14 0.39 -1.54 -6.38
CA GLY A 14 1.11 -2.80 -6.22
C GLY A 14 0.18 -3.98 -5.93
N ILE A 15 -0.87 -3.79 -5.14
CA ILE A 15 -1.92 -4.80 -4.88
C ILE A 15 -2.67 -5.13 -6.17
N MET A 16 -3.07 -4.13 -6.95
CA MET A 16 -3.75 -4.31 -8.24
C MET A 16 -2.86 -5.07 -9.24
N ILE A 17 -1.56 -4.76 -9.32
CA ILE A 17 -0.58 -5.50 -10.14
C ILE A 17 -0.60 -6.99 -9.78
N ALA A 18 -0.52 -7.33 -8.49
CA ALA A 18 -0.55 -8.73 -8.05
C ALA A 18 -1.89 -9.41 -8.29
N ARG A 19 -3.00 -8.67 -8.18
CA ARG A 19 -4.36 -9.21 -8.34
C ARG A 19 -4.68 -9.51 -9.80
N TYR A 20 -4.41 -8.58 -10.71
CA TYR A 20 -4.89 -8.63 -12.09
C TYR A 20 -3.84 -9.13 -13.09
N MET A 21 -2.57 -8.71 -12.99
CA MET A 21 -1.57 -9.11 -13.99
C MET A 21 -1.26 -10.61 -13.95
N LYS A 22 -1.50 -11.28 -12.81
CA LYS A 22 -1.38 -12.75 -12.73
C LYS A 22 -2.45 -13.50 -13.55
N ARG A 23 -3.58 -12.85 -13.86
CA ARG A 23 -4.70 -13.39 -14.65
C ARG A 23 -4.50 -13.18 -16.15
N ILE A 24 -3.62 -12.26 -16.55
CA ILE A 24 -3.31 -11.99 -17.97
C ILE A 24 -2.20 -12.93 -18.43
N ALA A 25 -2.44 -13.75 -19.45
CA ALA A 25 -1.50 -14.78 -19.93
C ALA A 25 -0.09 -14.23 -20.22
N ALA A 26 -0.01 -13.11 -20.95
CA ALA A 26 1.25 -12.44 -21.31
C ALA A 26 2.04 -11.89 -20.10
N LEU A 27 1.36 -11.59 -19.00
CA LEU A 27 1.94 -10.94 -17.81
C LEU A 27 2.08 -11.87 -16.60
N ARG A 28 1.52 -13.09 -16.69
CA ARG A 28 1.49 -14.08 -15.61
C ARG A 28 2.86 -14.49 -15.06
N LYS A 29 3.92 -14.43 -15.87
CA LYS A 29 5.29 -14.70 -15.39
C LYS A 29 5.98 -13.45 -14.80
N LYS A 30 5.48 -12.25 -15.11
CA LYS A 30 6.11 -10.96 -14.74
C LYS A 30 5.50 -10.29 -13.50
N TRP A 31 4.26 -10.62 -13.13
CA TRP A 31 3.54 -9.93 -12.04
C TRP A 31 4.31 -9.88 -10.72
N VAL A 32 5.03 -10.95 -10.34
CA VAL A 32 5.78 -10.99 -9.07
C VAL A 32 6.89 -9.95 -9.06
N LYS A 33 7.62 -9.82 -10.17
CA LYS A 33 8.71 -8.85 -10.30
C LYS A 33 8.18 -7.43 -10.26
N LEU A 34 7.10 -7.16 -11.00
CA LEU A 34 6.46 -5.83 -11.06
C LEU A 34 5.85 -5.44 -9.71
N HIS A 35 5.14 -6.36 -9.05
CA HIS A 35 4.61 -6.15 -7.71
C HIS A 35 5.73 -5.81 -6.72
N ARG A 36 6.80 -6.63 -6.68
CA ARG A 36 7.93 -6.39 -5.78
C ARG A 36 8.60 -5.05 -6.05
N ALA A 37 8.86 -4.71 -7.32
CA ALA A 37 9.46 -3.44 -7.67
C ALA A 37 8.61 -2.26 -7.19
N CYS A 38 7.30 -2.28 -7.50
CA CYS A 38 6.36 -1.25 -7.05
C CYS A 38 6.34 -1.12 -5.52
N GLN A 39 6.25 -2.25 -4.80
CA GLN A 39 6.16 -2.24 -3.34
C GLN A 39 7.47 -1.81 -2.66
N LEU A 40 8.62 -2.18 -3.20
CA LEU A 40 9.92 -1.75 -2.66
C LEU A 40 10.14 -0.25 -2.84
N VAL A 41 9.77 0.31 -4.00
CA VAL A 41 9.83 1.75 -4.22
C VAL A 41 8.85 2.49 -3.30
N ALA A 42 7.62 1.98 -3.17
CA ALA A 42 6.63 2.54 -2.26
C ALA A 42 7.12 2.53 -0.80
N TYR A 43 7.68 1.41 -0.36
CA TYR A 43 8.25 1.26 0.97
C TYR A 43 9.40 2.24 1.22
N ALA A 44 10.35 2.38 0.27
CA ALA A 44 11.47 3.31 0.41
C ALA A 44 11.00 4.77 0.55
N ILE A 45 10.10 5.22 -0.32
CA ILE A 45 9.51 6.58 -0.26
C ILE A 45 8.75 6.77 1.06
N GLY A 46 7.97 5.77 1.47
CA GLY A 46 7.21 5.79 2.70
C GLY A 46 8.07 5.84 3.96
N PHE A 47 9.18 5.09 3.97
CA PHE A 47 10.17 5.09 5.06
C PHE A 47 10.84 6.46 5.19
N VAL A 48 11.27 7.06 4.06
CA VAL A 48 11.82 8.42 4.06
C VAL A 48 10.79 9.43 4.59
N GLY A 49 9.55 9.35 4.12
CA GLY A 49 8.48 10.23 4.61
C GLY A 49 8.21 10.09 6.12
N TRP A 50 8.24 8.86 6.64
CA TRP A 50 8.10 8.60 8.07
C TRP A 50 9.30 9.12 8.87
N ALA A 51 10.54 8.89 8.40
CA ALA A 51 11.75 9.37 9.07
C ALA A 51 11.79 10.90 9.14
N ILE A 52 11.41 11.59 8.06
CA ILE A 52 11.23 13.05 8.04
C ILE A 52 10.17 13.46 9.08
N GLY A 53 9.03 12.75 9.14
CA GLY A 53 7.98 13.02 10.12
C GLY A 53 8.46 12.90 11.58
N ILE A 54 9.28 11.90 11.90
CA ILE A 54 9.92 11.77 13.22
C ILE A 54 10.87 12.94 13.48
N CYS A 55 11.72 13.29 12.52
CA CYS A 55 12.68 14.38 12.66
C CYS A 55 11.96 15.72 12.93
N LEU A 56 10.87 16.00 12.19
CA LEU A 56 10.02 17.16 12.41
C LEU A 56 9.36 17.15 13.79
N ARG A 57 8.97 15.98 14.30
CA ARG A 57 8.42 15.86 15.66
C ARG A 57 9.44 16.18 16.74
N ILE A 58 10.69 15.74 16.58
CA ILE A 58 11.76 15.97 17.56
C ILE A 58 12.19 17.44 17.57
N THR A 59 12.18 18.08 16.40
CA THR A 59 12.66 19.47 16.24
C THR A 59 11.59 20.54 16.48
N SER A 60 10.30 20.19 16.49
CA SER A 60 9.20 21.13 16.75
C SER A 60 8.90 21.29 18.24
N LYS A 61 8.73 22.54 18.71
CA LYS A 61 8.29 22.85 20.08
C LYS A 61 6.75 22.86 20.12
N GLY A 62 6.15 21.93 20.89
CA GLY A 62 4.78 22.08 21.40
C GLY A 62 3.62 21.50 20.58
N VAL A 63 3.86 20.80 19.46
CA VAL A 63 2.77 20.16 18.70
C VAL A 63 3.07 18.68 18.47
N HIS A 64 2.27 17.81 19.08
CA HIS A 64 2.41 16.36 18.97
C HIS A 64 1.15 15.73 18.38
N TYR A 65 1.25 15.25 17.14
CA TYR A 65 0.18 14.51 16.47
C TYR A 65 0.35 13.00 16.70
N ASN A 66 -0.04 12.56 17.89
CA ASN A 66 0.22 11.18 18.33
C ASN A 66 -0.52 10.13 17.50
N ALA A 67 -1.74 10.40 17.01
CA ALA A 67 -2.48 9.46 16.17
C ALA A 67 -1.76 9.17 14.84
N HIS A 68 -1.44 10.20 14.06
CA HIS A 68 -0.69 10.09 12.80
C HIS A 68 0.66 9.39 12.98
N LEU A 69 1.39 9.72 14.05
CA LEU A 69 2.67 9.07 14.34
C LEU A 69 2.49 7.60 14.68
N ASN A 70 1.58 7.25 15.59
CA ASN A 70 1.38 5.88 16.05
C ASN A 70 0.91 4.98 14.90
N ILE A 71 -0.01 5.47 14.06
CA ILE A 71 -0.42 4.78 12.84
C ILE A 71 0.79 4.64 11.89
N GLY A 72 1.58 5.70 11.71
CA GLY A 72 2.80 5.68 10.89
C GLY A 72 3.82 4.63 11.34
N ILE A 73 4.08 4.51 12.64
CA ILE A 73 4.96 3.48 13.23
C ILE A 73 4.38 2.09 12.94
N GLY A 74 3.07 1.90 13.15
CA GLY A 74 2.39 0.63 12.84
C GLY A 74 2.51 0.25 11.36
N ILE A 75 2.33 1.21 10.44
CA ILE A 75 2.51 0.99 9.00
C ILE A 75 3.94 0.54 8.70
N ILE A 76 4.97 1.23 9.20
CA ILE A 76 6.37 0.89 8.94
C ILE A 76 6.70 -0.51 9.48
N PHE A 77 6.25 -0.83 10.70
CA PHE A 77 6.44 -2.15 11.27
C PHE A 77 5.81 -3.25 10.38
N LEU A 78 4.53 -3.11 10.04
CA LEU A 78 3.81 -4.09 9.22
C LEU A 78 4.36 -4.18 7.78
N ALA A 79 4.75 -3.05 7.18
CA ALA A 79 5.32 -3.00 5.84
C ALA A 79 6.74 -3.60 5.80
N THR A 80 7.56 -3.38 6.83
CA THR A 80 8.87 -4.02 6.96
C THR A 80 8.70 -5.53 7.05
N PHE A 81 7.77 -5.97 7.90
CA PHE A 81 7.43 -7.38 8.02
C PHE A 81 6.98 -7.95 6.66
N GLN A 82 6.15 -7.23 5.91
CA GLN A 82 5.74 -7.62 4.56
C GLN A 82 6.90 -7.78 3.58
N VAL A 83 7.85 -6.85 3.58
CA VAL A 83 9.02 -6.90 2.70
C VAL A 83 9.86 -8.14 3.02
N VAL A 84 10.20 -8.34 4.30
CA VAL A 84 10.97 -9.52 4.75
C VAL A 84 10.23 -10.82 4.42
N PHE A 85 8.95 -10.89 4.76
CA PHE A 85 8.12 -12.07 4.50
C PHE A 85 7.97 -12.33 2.98
N GLY A 86 7.98 -11.27 2.16
CA GLY A 86 8.02 -11.31 0.70
C GLY A 86 9.25 -12.03 0.13
N PHE A 87 10.42 -11.89 0.77
CA PHE A 87 11.64 -12.60 0.42
C PHE A 87 11.60 -14.08 0.86
N LEU A 88 10.94 -14.36 1.98
CA LEU A 88 10.72 -15.72 2.52
C LEU A 88 9.59 -16.49 1.81
N ARG A 89 9.06 -15.98 0.69
CA ARG A 89 7.96 -16.60 -0.04
C ARG A 89 8.25 -18.07 -0.40
N PRO A 90 7.46 -19.04 0.10
CA PRO A 90 7.65 -20.46 -0.20
C PRO A 90 7.50 -20.76 -1.70
N LYS A 91 8.40 -21.57 -2.25
CA LYS A 91 8.37 -22.07 -3.63
C LYS A 91 7.69 -23.44 -3.72
N GLY A 92 7.20 -23.79 -4.91
CA GLY A 92 6.63 -25.11 -5.20
C GLY A 92 5.32 -25.44 -4.48
N LYS A 93 5.06 -26.74 -4.28
CA LYS A 93 3.93 -27.30 -3.52
C LYS A 93 4.34 -27.48 -2.05
N ASN A 94 4.42 -26.38 -1.31
CA ASN A 94 4.78 -26.36 0.11
C ASN A 94 3.52 -26.08 0.97
N LYS A 95 3.26 -26.90 2.01
CA LYS A 95 2.12 -26.70 2.94
C LYS A 95 2.11 -25.32 3.59
N TYR A 96 3.28 -24.74 3.84
CA TYR A 96 3.44 -23.39 4.41
C TYR A 96 3.03 -22.27 3.45
N LYS A 97 2.89 -22.55 2.15
CA LYS A 97 2.45 -21.56 1.14
C LYS A 97 1.04 -21.04 1.41
N LYS A 98 0.14 -21.89 1.94
CA LYS A 98 -1.24 -21.47 2.31
C LYS A 98 -1.20 -20.46 3.46
N TYR A 99 -0.47 -20.77 4.53
CA TYR A 99 -0.31 -19.88 5.68
C TYR A 99 0.40 -18.59 5.29
N TRP A 100 1.46 -18.69 4.48
CA TRP A 100 2.16 -17.53 3.93
C TRP A 100 1.23 -16.63 3.13
N ASN A 101 0.41 -17.19 2.22
CA ASN A 101 -0.55 -16.42 1.44
C ASN A 101 -1.57 -15.70 2.33
N MET A 102 -2.09 -16.37 3.36
CA MET A 102 -3.05 -15.78 4.29
C MET A 102 -2.42 -14.62 5.07
N ALA A 103 -1.26 -14.85 5.70
CA ALA A 103 -0.57 -13.81 6.46
C ALA A 103 -0.17 -12.62 5.57
N HIS A 104 0.40 -12.88 4.39
CA HIS A 104 0.76 -11.84 3.42
C HIS A 104 -0.47 -11.05 2.94
N TYR A 105 -1.63 -11.70 2.78
CA TYR A 105 -2.87 -11.04 2.42
C TYR A 105 -3.39 -10.14 3.54
N VAL A 106 -3.57 -10.69 4.75
CA VAL A 106 -4.14 -9.96 5.90
C VAL A 106 -3.28 -8.75 6.24
N ILE A 107 -1.97 -8.94 6.39
CA ILE A 107 -1.06 -7.84 6.73
C ILE A 107 -1.06 -6.79 5.61
N GLY A 108 -1.19 -7.20 4.35
CA GLY A 108 -1.15 -6.30 3.20
C GLY A 108 -2.36 -5.39 3.15
N TRP A 109 -3.55 -5.92 3.47
CA TRP A 109 -4.76 -5.13 3.64
C TRP A 109 -4.69 -4.20 4.84
N SER A 110 -4.11 -4.63 5.96
CA SER A 110 -3.89 -3.76 7.11
C SER A 110 -3.01 -2.56 6.74
N VAL A 111 -1.90 -2.77 6.02
CA VAL A 111 -1.03 -1.69 5.53
C VAL A 111 -1.78 -0.74 4.60
N LEU A 112 -2.63 -1.26 3.70
CA LEU A 112 -3.43 -0.44 2.80
C LEU A 112 -4.39 0.48 3.57
N PHE A 113 -5.22 -0.07 4.46
CA PHE A 113 -6.22 0.71 5.17
C PHE A 113 -5.59 1.71 6.14
N LEU A 114 -4.59 1.28 6.91
CA LEU A 114 -3.85 2.17 7.79
C LEU A 114 -3.17 3.28 6.97
N GLY A 115 -2.58 2.95 5.82
CA GLY A 115 -1.99 3.92 4.90
C GLY A 115 -2.97 5.00 4.47
N ILE A 116 -4.16 4.63 4.01
CA ILE A 116 -5.21 5.59 3.60
C ILE A 116 -5.63 6.48 4.77
N ILE A 117 -5.92 5.89 5.94
CA ILE A 117 -6.27 6.64 7.15
C ILE A 117 -5.16 7.63 7.49
N ASN A 118 -3.91 7.17 7.49
CA ASN A 118 -2.77 7.99 7.87
C ASN A 118 -2.52 9.15 6.90
N VAL A 119 -2.84 9.00 5.61
CA VAL A 119 -2.80 10.09 4.64
C VAL A 119 -3.85 11.14 4.96
N PHE A 120 -5.08 10.75 5.29
CA PHE A 120 -6.11 11.71 5.70
C PHE A 120 -5.77 12.42 7.02
N GLU A 121 -5.23 11.70 8.00
CA GLU A 121 -4.69 12.30 9.23
C GLU A 121 -3.61 13.34 8.91
N GLY A 122 -2.64 12.98 8.05
CA GLY A 122 -1.58 13.90 7.63
C GLY A 122 -2.11 15.14 6.91
N LEU A 123 -3.14 15.01 6.07
CA LEU A 123 -3.80 16.14 5.42
C LEU A 123 -4.56 17.01 6.43
N ALA A 124 -5.21 16.41 7.43
CA ALA A 124 -5.89 17.14 8.50
C ALA A 124 -4.92 17.96 9.36
N ILE A 125 -3.72 17.42 9.59
CA ILE A 125 -2.63 18.08 10.31
C ILE A 125 -2.06 19.25 9.51
N LEU A 126 -1.69 19.00 8.24
CA LEU A 126 -1.04 20.01 7.39
C LEU A 126 -1.99 21.12 6.95
N ARG A 127 -3.31 20.89 7.04
CA ARG A 127 -4.38 21.80 6.58
C ARG A 127 -4.06 22.44 5.21
N PRO A 128 -3.68 21.65 4.19
CA PRO A 128 -3.38 22.21 2.87
C PRO A 128 -4.67 22.74 2.22
N PRO A 129 -4.57 23.47 1.10
CA PRO A 129 -5.74 23.84 0.30
C PRO A 129 -6.65 22.63 0.05
N LYS A 130 -7.98 22.84 0.15
CA LYS A 130 -9.01 21.79 0.05
C LYS A 130 -8.83 20.88 -1.19
N GLN A 131 -8.30 21.44 -2.27
CA GLN A 131 -7.96 20.74 -3.52
C GLN A 131 -7.11 19.49 -3.30
N TRP A 132 -6.17 19.48 -2.35
CA TRP A 132 -5.32 18.31 -2.08
C TRP A 132 -6.10 17.13 -1.51
N LYS A 133 -7.03 17.40 -0.59
CA LYS A 133 -7.93 16.37 -0.05
C LYS A 133 -8.86 15.84 -1.14
N VAL A 134 -9.43 16.74 -1.95
CA VAL A 134 -10.29 16.37 -3.09
C VAL A 134 -9.52 15.52 -4.09
N ALA A 135 -8.33 15.94 -4.50
CA ALA A 135 -7.48 15.21 -5.45
C ALA A 135 -7.17 13.80 -4.94
N TYR A 136 -6.78 13.65 -3.67
CA TYR A 136 -6.51 12.33 -3.10
C TYR A 136 -7.77 11.45 -3.06
N THR A 137 -8.92 12.00 -2.67
CA THR A 137 -10.20 11.27 -2.71
C THR A 137 -10.58 10.85 -4.13
N CYS A 138 -10.39 11.71 -5.13
CA CYS A 138 -10.62 11.37 -6.54
C CYS A 138 -9.69 10.24 -7.00
N ILE A 139 -8.41 10.27 -6.64
CA ILE A 139 -7.47 9.19 -6.96
C ILE A 139 -7.92 7.86 -6.35
N LEU A 140 -8.34 7.85 -5.08
CA LEU A 140 -8.88 6.64 -4.45
C LEU A 140 -10.13 6.12 -5.16
N ALA A 141 -11.06 7.03 -5.53
CA ALA A 141 -12.27 6.65 -6.26
C ALA A 141 -11.94 6.03 -7.62
N VAL A 142 -10.96 6.57 -8.35
CA VAL A 142 -10.47 6.00 -9.61
C VAL A 142 -9.86 4.61 -9.39
N LEU A 143 -8.97 4.44 -8.40
CA LEU A 143 -8.35 3.14 -8.10
C LEU A 143 -9.40 2.08 -7.76
N VAL A 144 -10.40 2.43 -6.94
CA VAL A 144 -11.53 1.54 -6.62
C VAL A 144 -12.34 1.20 -7.87
N SER A 145 -12.68 2.20 -8.69
CA SER A 145 -13.46 1.99 -9.91
C SER A 145 -12.74 1.08 -10.90
N VAL A 146 -11.46 1.32 -11.15
CA VAL A 146 -10.62 0.46 -12.01
C VAL A 146 -10.52 -0.96 -11.46
N SER A 147 -10.39 -1.10 -10.15
CA SER A 147 -10.38 -2.40 -9.47
C SER A 147 -11.70 -3.17 -9.66
N LEU A 148 -12.85 -2.51 -9.49
CA LEU A 148 -14.17 -3.10 -9.69
C LEU A 148 -14.41 -3.51 -11.14
N ILE A 149 -14.09 -2.63 -12.10
CA ILE A 149 -14.21 -2.91 -13.53
C ILE A 149 -13.32 -4.10 -13.91
N SER A 150 -12.06 -4.10 -13.46
CA SER A 150 -11.14 -5.21 -13.72
C SER A 150 -11.67 -6.52 -13.14
N GLU A 151 -12.21 -6.49 -11.92
CA GLU A 151 -12.80 -7.67 -11.28
C GLU A 151 -14.01 -8.19 -12.07
N ALA A 152 -14.90 -7.31 -12.56
CA ALA A 152 -16.03 -7.68 -13.40
C ALA A 152 -15.59 -8.32 -14.72
N ILE A 153 -14.63 -7.72 -15.42
CA ILE A 153 -14.09 -8.23 -16.69
C ILE A 153 -13.49 -9.63 -16.49
N PHE A 154 -12.62 -9.82 -15.50
CA PHE A 154 -11.99 -11.13 -15.30
C PHE A 154 -12.96 -12.20 -14.83
N ARG A 155 -14.01 -11.84 -14.07
CA ARG A 155 -15.08 -12.78 -13.72
C ARG A 155 -15.90 -13.19 -14.94
N GLU A 156 -16.09 -12.30 -15.91
CA GLU A 156 -16.75 -12.64 -17.16
C GLU A 156 -15.89 -13.57 -18.01
N ILE A 157 -14.61 -13.27 -18.15
CA ILE A 157 -13.66 -14.12 -18.89
C ILE A 157 -13.55 -15.52 -18.29
N GLU A 158 -13.63 -15.66 -16.96
CA GLU A 158 -13.56 -16.97 -16.28
C GLU A 158 -14.87 -17.76 -16.32
N ARG A 159 -15.99 -17.14 -16.71
CA ARG A 159 -17.30 -17.80 -16.87
C ARG A 159 -17.51 -18.41 -18.25
N ASN A 160 -16.84 -17.87 -19.27
CA ASN A 160 -16.90 -18.31 -20.66
C ASN A 160 -15.73 -19.24 -21.01
#